data_AF-B4CZ16-F1
#
_entry.id   AF-B4CZ16-F1
#
_cell.length_a   1.000
_cell.length_b   1.000
_cell.length_c   1.000
_cell.angle_alpha   90.00
_cell.angle_beta   90.00
_cell.angle_gamma   90.00
#
_symmetry.space_group_name_H-M   'P 1'
#
loop_
_entity.id
_entity.type
_entity.pdbx_description
1 polymer ?
#
loop_
_entity_poly.entity_id
_entity_poly.type
_entity_poly.pdbx_seq_one_letter_code
_entity_poly.pdbx_strand_id
1 'polypeptide(L)'
;METRKRNDEKRYSIRFDAERISIVNHRISHPRPINIKWSEIERLIVFKRDLFAVDLICLSIEFQDGRCLELDEDMDGWKPFIAAMPAYLIGCRKLDEWFSAVASPAFATNPTEIFRREAAME
;
A
#
# COMPACT_ATOMS: atom_id res chain seq x y z
N MET A 1 -13.61 -33.18 -17.33
CA MET A 1 -12.34 -32.67 -16.77
C MET A 1 -12.52 -31.20 -16.54
N GLU A 2 -13.18 -30.85 -15.43
CA GLU A 2 -13.61 -29.47 -15.15
C GLU A 2 -12.49 -28.75 -14.41
N THR A 3 -11.86 -27.81 -15.10
CA THR A 3 -10.91 -26.88 -14.51
C THR A 3 -11.68 -25.97 -13.56
N ARG A 4 -11.78 -26.35 -12.28
CA ARG A 4 -12.14 -25.43 -11.21
C ARG A 4 -11.05 -24.37 -11.16
N LYS A 5 -11.23 -23.28 -11.89
CA LYS A 5 -10.52 -22.02 -11.60
C LYS A 5 -10.82 -21.73 -10.14
N ARG A 6 -9.84 -21.93 -9.26
CA ARG A 6 -9.88 -21.36 -7.91
C ARG A 6 -10.02 -19.87 -8.14
N ASN A 7 -11.22 -19.34 -7.94
CA ASN A 7 -11.48 -17.91 -7.95
C ASN A 7 -10.80 -17.41 -6.68
N ASP A 8 -9.52 -17.06 -6.78
CA ASP A 8 -8.80 -16.38 -5.72
C ASP A 8 -9.34 -14.95 -5.68
N GLU A 9 -10.53 -14.80 -5.09
CA GLU A 9 -11.19 -13.51 -4.95
C GLU A 9 -10.43 -12.69 -3.92
N LYS A 10 -9.53 -11.87 -4.45
CA LYS A 10 -8.78 -10.84 -3.72
C LYS A 10 -9.75 -10.05 -2.84
N ARG A 11 -9.49 -10.04 -1.54
CA ARG A 11 -10.41 -9.49 -0.52
C ARG A 11 -10.58 -7.97 -0.67
N TYR A 12 -9.49 -7.30 -1.04
CA TYR A 12 -9.44 -5.87 -1.23
C TYR A 12 -8.85 -5.55 -2.61
N SER A 13 -9.31 -4.45 -3.20
CA SER A 13 -8.68 -3.88 -4.40
C SER A 13 -8.34 -2.41 -4.19
N ILE A 14 -7.16 -2.03 -4.67
CA ILE A 14 -6.66 -0.67 -4.73
C ILE A 14 -6.92 -0.13 -6.13
N ARG A 15 -7.56 1.04 -6.20
CA ARG A 15 -7.69 1.85 -7.42
C ARG A 15 -7.15 3.23 -7.12
N PHE A 16 -6.69 3.93 -8.14
CA PHE A 16 -6.22 5.29 -7.98
C PHE A 16 -6.38 6.08 -9.28
N ASP A 17 -6.50 7.37 -9.12
CA ASP A 17 -6.52 8.37 -10.19
C ASP A 17 -5.62 9.55 -9.81
N ALA A 18 -5.67 10.65 -10.57
CA ALA A 18 -4.83 11.81 -10.35
C ALA A 18 -5.09 12.53 -9.01
N GLU A 19 -6.27 12.35 -8.41
CA GLU A 19 -6.70 13.07 -7.21
C GLU A 19 -6.68 12.18 -5.97
N ARG A 20 -6.98 10.89 -6.10
CA ARG A 20 -7.22 10.00 -4.96
C ARG A 20 -6.85 8.54 -5.17
N ILE A 21 -6.77 7.85 -4.04
CA ILE A 21 -6.73 6.40 -3.88
C ILE A 21 -8.11 5.94 -3.41
N SER A 22 -8.60 4.84 -3.94
CA SER A 22 -9.86 4.20 -3.56
C SER A 22 -9.63 2.73 -3.18
N ILE A 23 -10.01 2.36 -1.96
CA ILE A 23 -9.90 0.99 -1.45
C ILE A 23 -11.30 0.37 -1.32
N VAL A 24 -11.49 -0.81 -1.92
CA VAL A 24 -12.78 -1.52 -1.94
C VAL A 24 -12.63 -2.86 -1.27
N ASN A 25 -13.55 -3.19 -0.35
CA ASN A 25 -13.65 -4.51 0.28
C ASN A 25 -14.73 -5.34 -0.42
N HIS A 26 -14.34 -6.37 -1.15
CA HIS A 26 -15.26 -7.19 -1.97
C HIS A 26 -16.09 -8.17 -1.15
N ARG A 27 -15.82 -8.32 0.15
CA ARG A 27 -16.62 -9.20 1.04
C ARG A 27 -17.95 -8.59 1.47
N ILE A 28 -18.19 -7.32 1.16
CA ILE A 28 -19.40 -6.59 1.52
C ILE A 28 -20.32 -6.53 0.30
N SER A 29 -21.59 -6.95 0.44
CA SER A 29 -22.56 -6.97 -0.68
C SER A 29 -22.79 -5.59 -1.32
N HIS A 30 -22.60 -4.50 -0.56
CA HIS A 30 -22.67 -3.12 -1.04
C HIS A 30 -21.42 -2.37 -0.56
N PRO A 31 -20.28 -2.55 -1.24
CA PRO A 31 -19.02 -2.01 -0.75
C PRO A 31 -19.01 -0.50 -0.94
N ARG A 32 -18.69 0.22 0.13
CA ARG A 32 -18.39 1.65 0.05
C ARG A 32 -16.87 1.83 -0.05
N PRO A 33 -16.35 2.43 -1.13
CA PRO A 33 -14.92 2.67 -1.25
C PRO A 33 -14.48 3.66 -0.18
N ILE A 34 -13.35 3.38 0.46
CA ILE A 34 -12.61 4.37 1.23
C ILE A 34 -11.83 5.21 0.22
N ASN A 35 -12.10 6.51 0.17
CA ASN A 35 -11.42 7.44 -0.73
C ASN A 35 -10.45 8.31 0.06
N ILE A 36 -9.23 8.43 -0.43
CA ILE A 36 -8.12 9.13 0.22
C ILE A 36 -7.49 10.04 -0.82
N LYS A 37 -7.44 11.35 -0.58
CA LYS A 37 -6.70 12.25 -1.48
C LYS A 37 -5.21 12.05 -1.29
N TRP A 38 -4.45 12.14 -2.37
CA TRP A 38 -2.99 12.09 -2.31
C TRP A 38 -2.40 13.15 -1.37
N SER A 39 -3.04 14.32 -1.28
CA SER A 39 -2.61 15.42 -0.41
C SER A 39 -2.83 15.17 1.09
N GLU A 40 -3.70 14.24 1.48
CA GLU A 40 -3.96 13.91 2.90
C GLU A 40 -2.86 13.02 3.51
N ILE A 41 -2.05 12.38 2.66
CA ILE A 41 -0.99 11.47 3.08
C ILE A 41 0.15 12.28 3.70
N GLU A 42 0.42 12.04 4.97
CA GLU A 42 1.55 12.64 5.67
C GLU A 42 2.80 11.79 5.48
N ARG A 43 2.68 10.47 5.62
CA ARG A 43 3.85 9.59 5.67
C ARG A 43 3.51 8.19 5.17
N LEU A 44 4.51 7.57 4.56
CA LEU A 44 4.42 6.21 4.04
C LEU A 44 5.58 5.36 4.55
N ILE A 45 5.23 4.25 5.18
CA ILE A 45 6.18 3.28 5.70
C ILE A 45 5.89 1.93 5.07
N VAL A 46 6.89 1.36 4.40
CA VAL A 46 6.84 -0.02 3.93
C VAL A 46 7.59 -0.91 4.91
N PHE A 47 7.06 -2.08 5.19
CA PHE A 47 7.62 -3.01 6.17
C PHE A 47 7.22 -4.43 5.83
N LYS A 48 7.94 -5.39 6.42
CA LYS A 48 7.54 -6.80 6.34
C LYS A 48 6.76 -7.21 7.58
N ARG A 49 5.64 -7.86 7.35
CA ARG A 49 4.93 -8.63 8.36
C ARG A 49 5.38 -10.08 8.26
N ASP A 50 5.97 -10.57 9.34
CA ASP A 50 6.26 -11.99 9.48
C ASP A 50 4.93 -12.77 9.60
N LEU A 51 4.69 -13.68 8.66
CA LEU A 51 3.58 -14.63 8.69
C LEU A 51 4.14 -16.06 8.79
N PHE A 52 4.81 -16.40 9.89
CA PHE A 52 5.33 -17.74 10.26
C PHE A 52 6.22 -18.45 9.22
N ALA A 53 5.70 -18.75 8.03
CA ALA A 53 6.39 -19.37 6.91
C ALA A 53 6.63 -18.42 5.71
N VAL A 54 5.98 -17.25 5.67
CA VAL A 54 6.14 -16.28 4.57
C VAL A 54 6.27 -14.85 5.11
N ASP A 55 7.03 -14.01 4.42
CA ASP A 55 7.02 -12.56 4.63
C ASP A 55 5.90 -11.94 3.76
N LEU A 56 5.14 -11.00 4.32
CA LEU A 56 4.18 -10.17 3.58
C LEU A 56 4.63 -8.72 3.62
N ILE A 57 4.82 -8.09 2.46
CA ILE A 57 5.12 -6.67 2.35
C ILE A 57 3.84 -5.86 2.58
N CYS A 58 3.91 -4.98 3.56
CA CYS A 58 2.84 -4.06 3.92
C CYS A 58 3.30 -2.61 3.70
N LEU A 59 2.32 -1.74 3.46
CA LEU A 59 2.45 -0.29 3.40
C LEU A 59 1.50 0.32 4.43
N SER A 60 2.06 1.06 5.39
CA SER A 60 1.31 1.95 6.26
C SER A 60 1.23 3.34 5.64
N ILE A 61 0.03 3.87 5.53
CA ILE A 61 -0.30 5.23 5.12
C ILE A 61 -0.75 5.98 6.36
N GLU A 62 0.06 6.93 6.81
CA GLU A 62 -0.26 7.81 7.92
C GLU A 62 -0.79 9.14 7.38
N PHE A 63 -1.90 9.61 7.93
CA PHE A 63 -2.57 10.85 7.54
C PHE A 63 -2.28 11.97 8.55
N GLN A 64 -2.42 13.22 8.11
CA GLN A 64 -2.22 14.40 8.97
C GLN A 64 -3.14 14.43 10.21
N ASP A 65 -4.30 13.78 10.11
CA ASP A 65 -5.31 13.66 11.17
C ASP A 65 -5.00 12.51 12.16
N GLY A 66 -3.82 11.88 12.05
CA GLY A 66 -3.40 10.76 12.93
C GLY A 66 -4.06 9.41 12.62
N ARG A 67 -4.93 9.36 11.62
CA ARG A 67 -5.45 8.10 11.07
C ARG A 67 -4.31 7.33 10.39
N CYS A 68 -4.37 6.00 10.44
CA CYS A 68 -3.48 5.12 9.69
C CYS A 68 -4.29 4.10 8.88
N LEU A 69 -3.83 3.81 7.67
CA LEU A 69 -4.36 2.75 6.83
C LEU A 69 -3.23 1.83 6.39
N GLU A 70 -3.47 0.53 6.51
CA GLU A 70 -2.52 -0.48 6.05
C GLU A 70 -3.02 -1.17 4.78
N LEU A 71 -2.12 -1.28 3.80
CA LEU A 71 -2.30 -2.02 2.56
C LEU A 71 -1.21 -3.10 2.47
N ASP A 72 -1.45 -4.18 1.74
CA ASP A 72 -0.48 -5.26 1.60
C ASP A 72 -0.40 -5.78 0.16
N GLU A 73 0.70 -6.48 -0.14
CA GLU A 73 1.01 -6.94 -1.49
C GLU A 73 0.03 -7.97 -2.07
N ASP A 74 -0.80 -8.59 -1.23
CA ASP A 74 -1.86 -9.48 -1.71
C ASP A 74 -3.07 -8.69 -2.24
N MET A 75 -3.20 -7.39 -2.00
CA MET A 75 -4.33 -6.63 -2.53
C MET A 75 -4.30 -6.52 -4.07
N ASP A 76 -5.47 -6.63 -4.70
CA ASP A 76 -5.60 -6.40 -6.14
C ASP A 76 -5.24 -4.95 -6.48
N GLY A 77 -4.46 -4.72 -7.54
CA GLY A 77 -3.97 -3.37 -7.88
C GLY A 77 -2.74 -2.88 -7.09
N TRP A 78 -2.17 -3.68 -6.19
CA TRP A 78 -0.97 -3.31 -5.43
C TRP A 78 0.22 -2.89 -6.30
N LYS A 79 0.64 -3.73 -7.25
CA LYS A 79 1.83 -3.45 -8.10
C LYS A 79 1.72 -2.14 -8.89
N PRO A 80 0.63 -1.89 -9.66
CA PRO A 80 0.49 -0.61 -10.35
C PRO A 80 0.38 0.57 -9.39
N PHE A 81 -0.22 0.38 -8.21
CA PHE A 81 -0.30 1.41 -7.18
C PHE A 81 1.09 1.82 -6.68
N ILE A 82 1.90 0.88 -6.21
CA ILE A 82 3.28 1.15 -5.75
C ILE A 82 4.13 1.82 -6.84
N ALA A 83 4.01 1.36 -8.09
CA ALA A 83 4.75 1.95 -9.21
C ALA A 83 4.33 3.40 -9.52
N ALA A 84 3.08 3.76 -9.24
CA ALA A 84 2.54 5.09 -9.54
C ALA A 84 2.75 6.11 -8.41
N MET A 85 3.02 5.68 -7.18
CA MET A 85 3.19 6.58 -6.02
C MET A 85 4.20 7.72 -6.26
N PRO A 86 5.40 7.49 -6.83
CA PRO A 86 6.36 8.56 -7.09
C PRO A 86 5.87 9.62 -8.08
N ALA A 87 4.85 9.32 -8.89
CA ALA A 87 4.25 10.28 -9.83
C ALA A 87 3.27 11.24 -9.13
N TYR A 88 2.65 10.82 -8.03
CA TYR A 88 1.66 11.62 -7.28
C TYR A 88 2.22 12.20 -5.98
N LEU A 89 3.28 11.61 -5.45
CA LEU A 89 3.93 11.98 -4.19
C LEU A 89 5.39 12.36 -4.47
N ILE A 90 5.63 13.65 -4.72
CA ILE A 90 6.97 14.18 -4.98
C ILE A 90 7.86 13.90 -3.77
N GLY A 91 9.00 13.25 -4.00
CA GLY A 91 9.91 12.80 -2.93
C GLY A 91 9.65 11.37 -2.45
N CYS A 92 8.63 10.68 -2.97
CA CYS A 92 8.42 9.27 -2.68
C CYS A 92 9.47 8.41 -3.41
N ARG A 93 10.15 7.53 -2.67
CA ARG A 93 11.13 6.58 -3.22
C ARG A 93 10.47 5.58 -4.16
N LYS A 94 11.14 5.24 -5.26
CA LYS A 94 10.71 4.22 -6.22
C LYS A 94 10.92 2.83 -5.65
N LEU A 95 10.17 1.86 -6.18
CA LEU A 95 10.24 0.45 -5.76
C LEU A 95 11.68 -0.10 -5.69
N ASP A 96 12.49 0.14 -6.71
CA ASP A 96 13.89 -0.31 -6.79
C ASP A 96 14.78 0.26 -5.66
N GLU A 97 14.46 1.45 -5.15
CA GLU A 97 15.26 2.15 -4.14
C GLU A 97 15.05 1.61 -2.73
N TRP A 98 13.91 0.97 -2.45
CA TRP A 98 13.56 0.52 -1.09
C TRP A 98 13.27 -0.98 -0.99
N PHE A 99 12.88 -1.65 -2.07
CA PHE A 99 12.42 -3.04 -2.00
C PHE A 99 13.45 -3.95 -1.35
N SER A 100 14.72 -3.86 -1.75
CA SER A 100 15.78 -4.69 -1.16
C SER A 100 16.03 -4.39 0.32
N ALA A 101 15.85 -3.14 0.75
CA ALA A 101 16.04 -2.74 2.15
C ALA A 101 14.91 -3.24 3.05
N VAL A 102 13.68 -3.33 2.53
CA VAL A 102 12.55 -3.92 3.23
C VAL A 102 12.62 -5.44 3.20
N ALA A 103 12.93 -6.02 2.03
CA ALA A 103 12.95 -7.46 1.80
C ALA A 103 14.04 -8.21 2.61
N SER A 104 15.11 -7.53 3.03
CA SER A 104 16.27 -8.15 3.67
C SER A 104 16.72 -7.42 4.94
N PRO A 105 17.08 -8.12 6.04
CA PRO A 105 17.10 -9.59 6.19
C PRO A 105 15.69 -10.22 6.27
N ALA A 106 15.60 -11.53 5.97
CA ALA A 106 14.38 -12.31 6.15
C ALA A 106 13.89 -12.23 7.62
N PHE A 107 12.57 -12.20 7.85
CA PHE A 107 11.96 -12.24 9.19
C PHE A 107 12.24 -11.03 10.11
N ALA A 108 12.78 -9.93 9.58
CA ALA A 108 12.89 -8.66 10.28
C ALA A 108 11.94 -7.63 9.67
N THR A 109 11.19 -6.91 10.50
CA THR A 109 10.13 -5.98 10.06
C THR A 109 10.67 -4.82 9.21
N ASN A 110 11.95 -4.46 9.33
CA ASN A 110 12.67 -3.45 8.53
C ASN A 110 11.79 -2.29 8.02
N PRO A 111 11.13 -1.54 8.93
CA PRO A 111 10.27 -0.44 8.53
C PRO A 111 11.10 0.62 7.82
N THR A 112 10.76 0.89 6.57
CA THR A 112 11.43 1.84 5.70
C THR A 112 10.46 2.95 5.33
N GLU A 113 10.77 4.16 5.76
CA GLU A 113 10.04 5.35 5.32
C GLU A 113 10.40 5.64 3.86
N ILE A 114 9.40 5.62 2.99
CA ILE A 114 9.57 5.89 1.56
C ILE A 114 9.05 7.25 1.15
N PHE A 115 8.28 7.89 2.02
CA PHE A 115 7.77 9.23 1.78
C PHE A 115 7.42 9.88 3.11
N ARG A 116 7.71 11.17 3.21
CA ARG A 116 7.22 12.07 4.24
C ARG A 116 6.88 13.39 3.59
N ARG A 117 5.68 13.90 3.86
CA ARG A 117 5.27 15.24 3.48
C ARG A 117 6.13 16.21 4.27
N GLU A 118 6.89 17.03 3.55
CA GLU A 118 7.51 18.19 4.18
C GLU A 118 6.38 19.09 4.67
N ALA A 119 6.38 19.43 5.96
CA ALA A 119 5.54 20.52 6.43
C ALA A 119 5.96 21.75 5.63
N ALA A 120 5.03 22.38 4.93
CA ALA A 120 5.30 23.66 4.32
C ALA A 120 5.79 24.58 5.44
N MET A 121 7.07 24.92 5.44
CA MET A 121 7.56 26.04 6.23
C MET A 121 6.93 27.26 5.57
N GLU A 122 5.89 27.81 6.20
CA GLU A 122 5.33 29.12 5.88
C GLU A 122 6.37 30.23 6.10
#